data_AF-A0AAU4VD49-F1
#
_entry.id   AF-A0AAU4VD49-F1
#
_cell.length_a   1.000
_cell.length_b   1.000
_cell.length_c   1.000
_cell.angle_alpha   90.00
_cell.angle_beta   90.00
_cell.angle_gamma   90.00
#
_symmetry.space_group_name_H-M   'P 1'
#
loop_
_entity.id
_entity.type
_entity.pdbx_description
1 polymer ?
#
loop_
_entity_poly.entity_id
_entity_poly.type
_entity_poly.pdbx_seq_one_letter_code
_entity_poly.pdbx_strand_id
1 'polypeptide(L)' 'MTSRNQKAVQLYKITYLGTGPEPEVRTVEAGEVAAAIEYAGEHGMQVRIRPCRHPVEKPSTKEEGAS' A
#
# COMPACT_ATOMS: atom_id res chain seq x y z
N MET A 1 10.55 -23.29 19.05
CA MET A 1 10.17 -21.87 18.88
C MET A 1 10.70 -21.37 17.54
N THR A 2 9.92 -21.47 16.47
CA THR A 2 10.30 -20.88 15.18
C THR A 2 9.81 -19.43 15.17
N SER A 3 10.69 -18.52 15.57
CA SER A 3 10.44 -17.08 15.46
C SER A 3 10.38 -16.74 13.97
N ARG A 4 9.17 -16.74 13.40
CA ARG A 4 8.95 -16.32 12.01
C ARG A 4 9.39 -14.87 11.93
N ASN A 5 10.46 -14.61 11.20
CA ASN A 5 10.97 -13.29 10.89
C ASN A 5 9.96 -12.60 9.96
N GLN A 6 8.84 -12.14 10.53
CA GLN A 6 7.84 -11.36 9.80
C GLN A 6 8.50 -10.02 9.48
N LYS A 7 8.96 -9.84 8.24
CA LYS A 7 9.46 -8.55 7.78
C LYS A 7 8.32 -7.54 7.89
N ALA A 8 8.44 -6.62 8.83
CA ALA A 8 7.63 -5.42 8.89
C ALA A 8 7.72 -4.72 7.52
N VAL A 9 6.60 -4.58 6.83
CA VAL A 9 6.57 -3.90 5.53
C VAL A 9 6.09 -2.47 5.72
N GLN A 10 6.87 -1.52 5.22
CA GLN A 10 6.49 -0.11 5.25
C GLN A 10 5.31 0.11 4.30
N LEU A 11 4.21 0.59 4.87
CA LEU A 11 3.02 0.99 4.11
C LEU A 11 3.00 2.49 3.87
N TYR A 12 2.36 2.88 2.77
CA TYR A 12 2.10 4.25 2.40
C TYR A 12 0.62 4.44 2.14
N LYS A 13 0.07 5.51 2.70
CA LYS A 13 -1.24 6.03 2.35
C LYS A 13 -1.11 6.93 1.13
N ILE A 14 -1.78 6.56 0.06
CA ILE A 14 -1.92 7.31 -1.18
C ILE A 14 -3.29 8.01 -1.17
N THR A 15 -3.32 9.28 -1.56
CA THR A 15 -4.56 10.04 -1.73
C THR A 15 -4.53 10.67 -3.12
N TYR A 16 -5.43 10.23 -3.99
CA TYR A 16 -5.61 10.79 -5.32
C TYR A 16 -6.53 12.02 -5.20
N LEU A 17 -6.01 13.14 -5.66
CA LEU A 17 -6.63 14.45 -5.65
C LEU A 17 -6.98 14.76 -7.12
N GLY A 18 -8.23 14.51 -7.50
CA GLY A 18 -8.75 14.62 -8.86
C GLY A 18 -10.17 15.20 -8.91
N THR A 19 -10.74 15.36 -10.11
CA THR A 19 -11.88 16.22 -10.46
C THR A 19 -13.26 15.84 -9.90
N GLY A 20 -13.34 14.77 -9.10
CA GLY A 20 -14.58 14.35 -8.45
C GLY A 20 -14.83 15.06 -7.10
N PRO A 21 -16.02 14.88 -6.50
CA PRO A 21 -16.38 15.51 -5.24
C PRO A 21 -15.59 14.98 -4.02
N GLU A 22 -15.00 13.77 -4.10
CA GLU A 22 -14.25 13.18 -2.99
C GLU A 22 -12.90 12.57 -3.42
N PRO A 23 -11.82 12.75 -2.63
CA PRO A 23 -10.53 12.11 -2.86
C PRO A 23 -10.58 10.59 -2.66
N GLU A 24 -9.97 9.84 -3.57
CA GLU A 24 -9.77 8.41 -3.38
C GLU A 24 -8.54 8.14 -2.51
N VAL A 25 -8.66 7.24 -1.53
CA VAL A 25 -7.58 6.89 -0.60
C VAL A 25 -7.28 5.40 -0.65
N ARG A 26 -6.00 5.05 -0.84
CA ARG A 26 -5.50 3.67 -0.80
C ARG A 26 -4.31 3.54 0.14
N THR A 27 -4.05 2.33 0.61
CA THR A 27 -2.84 2.00 1.37
C THR A 27 -2.09 0.91 0.62
N VAL A 28 -0.81 1.14 0.34
CA VAL A 28 0.01 0.28 -0.52
C VAL A 28 1.38 0.03 0.12
N GLU A 29 2.06 -1.04 -0.32
CA GLU A 29 3.45 -1.28 0.06
C GLU A 29 4.39 -0.29 -0.61
N ALA A 30 5.59 -0.10 -0.04
CA ALA A 30 6.63 0.76 -0.63
C ALA A 30 6.91 0.46 -2.11
N GLY A 31 6.88 -0.81 -2.52
CA GLY A 31 7.11 -1.23 -3.91
C GLY A 31 6.02 -0.77 -4.89
N GLU A 32 4.81 -0.52 -4.40
CA GLU A 32 3.64 -0.17 -5.21
C GLU A 32 3.48 1.36 -5.38
N VAL A 33 4.33 2.16 -4.72
CA VAL A 33 4.25 3.62 -4.76
C VAL A 33 4.52 4.18 -6.16
N ALA A 34 5.44 3.57 -6.93
CA ALA A 34 5.75 4.01 -8.28
C ALA A 34 4.53 3.87 -9.21
N ALA A 35 3.87 2.71 -9.19
CA ALA A 35 2.66 2.46 -9.97
C ALA A 35 1.53 3.43 -9.61
N ALA A 36 1.40 3.80 -8.34
CA ALA A 36 0.42 4.81 -7.92
C ALA A 36 0.70 6.20 -8.50
N ILE A 37 1.97 6.58 -8.68
CA ILE A 37 2.37 7.84 -9.30
C ILE A 37 2.13 7.80 -10.81
N GLU A 38 2.50 6.70 -11.47
CA GLU A 38 2.27 6.51 -12.91
C GLU A 38 0.78 6.63 -13.25
N TYR A 39 -0.07 5.91 -12.51
CA TYR A 39 -1.52 6.01 -12.65
C TYR A 39 -2.02 7.45 -12.51
N ALA A 40 -1.56 8.18 -11.48
CA ALA A 40 -1.96 9.57 -11.29
C ALA A 40 -1.54 10.45 -12.48
N GLY A 41 -0.34 10.23 -13.03
CA GLY A 41 0.16 10.92 -14.22
C GLY A 41 -0.68 10.65 -15.48
N GLU A 42 -1.00 9.39 -15.75
CA GLU A 42 -1.84 8.98 -16.89
C GLU A 42 -3.23 9.62 -16.86
N HIS A 43 -3.78 9.83 -15.66
CA HIS A 43 -5.11 10.39 -15.46
C HIS A 43 -5.13 11.89 -15.15
N GLY A 44 -3.98 12.58 -15.19
CA GLY A 44 -3.89 14.01 -14.88
C GLY A 44 -4.30 14.37 -13.45
N MET A 45 -4.13 13.43 -12.52
CA MET A 45 -4.49 13.58 -11.11
C MET A 45 -3.29 14.02 -10.29
N GLN A 46 -3.53 14.84 -9.26
CA GLN A 46 -2.52 15.09 -8.23
C GLN A 46 -2.54 13.93 -7.23
N VAL A 47 -1.39 13.57 -6.68
CA VAL A 47 -1.30 12.52 -5.65
C VAL A 47 -0.61 13.05 -4.38
N ARG A 48 -1.14 12.68 -3.22
CA ARG A 48 -0.51 12.92 -1.92
C ARG A 48 -0.14 11.59 -1.26
N ILE A 49 1.14 11.45 -0.93
CA ILE A 49 1.70 10.22 -0.36
C ILE A 49 2.15 10.50 1.08
N ARG A 50 1.77 9.62 2.01
CA ARG A 50 2.23 9.69 3.41
C ARG A 50 2.63 8.31 3.92
N PRO A 51 3.77 8.15 4.60
CA PRO A 51 4.09 6.90 5.27
C PRO A 51 3.08 6.62 6.39
N CYS A 52 2.63 5.37 6.50
CA CYS A 52 1.85 4.91 7.64
C CYS A 52 2.75 4.82 8.87
N ARG A 53 2.25 5.28 10.02
CA ARG A 53 3.03 5.35 11.28
C ARG A 53 3.40 3.97 11.84
N HIS A 54 2.68 2.92 11.46
CA HIS A 54 2.92 1.57 11.93
C HIS A 54 3.06 0.64 10.72
N PRO A 55 4.18 -0.10 10.60
CA PRO A 55 4.25 -1.23 9.68
C PRO A 55 3.14 -2.20 10.05
N VAL A 56 2.32 -2.60 9.09
CA VAL A 56 1.30 -3.63 9.32
C VAL A 56 1.98 -4.98 9.13
N GLU A 57 1.82 -5.89 10.09
CA GLU A 57 2.23 -7.28 9.92
C GLU A 57 1.53 -7.84 8.68
N LYS A 58 2.31 -8.33 7.71
CA LYS A 58 1.73 -9.03 6.56
C LYS A 58 0.87 -10.17 7.10
N PRO A 59 -0.41 -10.30 6.69
CA PRO A 59 -1.17 -11.48 7.02
C PRO A 59 -0.35 -12.66 6.50
N SER A 60 0.10 -13.52 7.41
CA SER A 60 0.83 -14.73 7.05
C SER A 60 -0.09 -15.53 6.16
N THR A 61 0.17 -15.57 4.86
CA THR A 61 -0.45 -16.52 3.95
C THR A 61 -0.10 -17.89 4.52
N LYS A 62 -1.03 -18.50 5.26
CA LYS A 62 -0.93 -19.91 5.57
C LYS A 62 -1.15 -20.59 4.24
N GLU A 63 -0.05 -21.03 3.61
CA GLU A 63 -0.16 -22.13 2.66
C GLU A 63 -0.80 -23.28 3.43
N GLU A 64 -2.07 -23.51 3.11
CA GLU A 64 -2.87 -24.61 3.61
C GLU A 64 -2.35 -25.86 2.89
N GLY A 65 -1.40 -26.54 3.52
CA GLY A 65 -1.05 -27.90 3.15
C GLY A 65 -2.26 -28.80 3.39
N ALA A 66 -3.03 -29.04 2.33
CA ALA A 66 -4.02 -30.11 2.31
C ALA A 66 -3.27 -31.45 2.13
N SER A 67 -3.65 -32.39 2.99
CA SER A 67 -3.01 -33.67 3.28
C SER A 67 -3.21 -34.72 2.19
#